data_AF-A0A7J2TQT7-F1
#
_entry.id   AF-A0A7J2TQT7-F1
#
_cell.length_a   1.000
_cell.length_b   1.000
_cell.length_c   1.000
_cell.angle_alpha   90.00
_cell.angle_beta   90.00
_cell.angle_gamma   90.00
#
_symmetry.space_group_name_H-M   'P 1'
#
loop_
_entity.id
_entity.type
_entity.pdbx_description
1 polymer ?
#
loop_
_entity_poly.entity_id
_entity_poly.type
_entity_poly.pdbx_seq_one_letter_code
_entity_poly.pdbx_strand_id
1 'polypeptide(L)' 'MVKLNKVDELVIAALKNSDKPLTLAEIAEKIGESEKKVFKALRKLFENEMVDCQNRQYKLSNC' A
#
# COMPACT_ATOMS: atom_id res chain seq x y z
N MET A 1 9.43 -5.00 -15.27
CA MET A 1 8.01 -5.27 -14.93
C MET A 1 7.94 -5.80 -13.52
N VAL A 2 7.31 -5.06 -12.62
CA VAL A 2 7.10 -5.51 -11.23
C VAL A 2 6.02 -6.58 -11.26
N LYS A 3 6.34 -7.80 -10.80
CA LYS A 3 5.34 -8.85 -10.66
C LYS A 3 4.51 -8.56 -9.41
N LEU A 4 3.35 -7.94 -9.56
CA LEU A 4 2.43 -7.68 -8.46
C LEU A 4 1.78 -8.99 -8.02
N ASN A 5 1.76 -9.22 -6.71
CA ASN A 5 1.01 -10.32 -6.12
C ASN A 5 -0.39 -9.83 -5.71
N LYS A 6 -1.28 -10.76 -5.37
CA LYS A 6 -2.65 -10.45 -4.91
C LYS A 6 -2.68 -9.42 -3.75
N VAL A 7 -1.72 -9.50 -2.81
CA VAL A 7 -1.61 -8.53 -1.71
C VAL A 7 -1.21 -7.14 -2.22
N ASP A 8 -0.28 -7.07 -3.18
CA ASP A 8 0.18 -5.80 -3.75
C ASP A 8 -1.00 -5.07 -4.45
N GLU A 9 -1.81 -5.82 -5.21
CA GLU A 9 -3.02 -5.30 -5.87
C GLU A 9 -4.07 -4.82 -4.86
N LEU A 10 -4.29 -5.58 -3.77
CA LEU A 10 -5.22 -5.18 -2.71
C LEU A 10 -4.76 -3.90 -1.99
N VAL A 11 -3.46 -3.76 -1.73
CA VAL A 11 -2.89 -2.55 -1.13
C VAL A 11 -3.09 -1.35 -2.04
N ILE A 12 -2.80 -1.49 -3.35
CA ILE A 12 -3.04 -0.42 -4.34
C ILE A 12 -4.53 -0.07 -4.38
N ALA A 13 -5.44 -1.06 -4.41
CA ALA A 13 -6.87 -0.82 -4.42
C ALA A 13 -7.35 -0.12 -3.14
N ALA A 14 -6.82 -0.49 -1.97
CA ALA A 14 -7.15 0.13 -0.69
C ALA A 14 -6.71 1.60 -0.64
N LEU A 15 -5.52 1.91 -1.18
CA LEU A 15 -5.02 3.28 -1.30
C LEU A 15 -5.77 4.08 -2.37
N LYS A 16 -6.14 3.46 -3.50
CA LYS A 16 -6.88 4.11 -4.59
C LYS A 16 -8.29 4.51 -4.20
N ASN A 17 -8.95 3.68 -3.38
CA ASN A 17 -10.28 3.94 -2.85
C ASN A 17 -10.24 4.81 -1.58
N SER A 18 -9.10 5.43 -1.26
CA SER A 18 -8.94 6.28 -0.10
C SER A 18 -8.56 7.69 -0.52
N ASP A 19 -9.42 8.66 -0.21
CA ASP A 19 -9.14 10.09 -0.42
C ASP A 19 -8.07 10.63 0.53
N LYS A 20 -7.67 9.82 1.53
CA LYS A 20 -6.68 10.18 2.55
C LYS A 20 -5.55 9.16 2.62
N PRO A 21 -4.34 9.59 3.00
CA PRO A 21 -3.26 8.68 3.33
C PRO A 21 -3.68 7.69 4.41
N LEU A 22 -3.39 6.40 4.22
CA LEU A 22 -3.73 5.35 5.17
C LEU A 22 -2.49 4.85 5.89
N THR A 23 -2.64 4.48 7.16
CA THR A 23 -1.60 3.81 7.93
C THR A 23 -1.48 2.33 7.57
N LEU A 24 -0.36 1.71 7.94
CA LEU A 24 -0.15 0.26 7.78
C LEU A 24 -1.31 -0.56 8.36
N ALA A 25 -1.76 -0.21 9.56
CA ALA A 25 -2.80 -0.91 10.29
C ALA A 25 -4.16 -0.78 9.56
N GLU A 26 -4.53 0.43 9.12
CA GLU A 26 -5.77 0.64 8.36
C GLU A 26 -5.79 -0.13 7.05
N ILE A 27 -4.65 -0.20 6.34
CA ILE A 27 -4.55 -0.99 5.10
C ILE A 27 -4.69 -2.48 5.41
N ALA A 28 -4.01 -2.97 6.44
CA ALA A 28 -4.08 -4.37 6.89
C ALA A 28 -5.51 -4.78 7.27
N GLU A 29 -6.20 -3.93 8.03
CA GLU A 29 -7.61 -4.12 8.38
C GLU A 29 -8.53 -4.10 7.16
N LYS A 30 -8.36 -3.13 6.25
CA LYS A 30 -9.18 -3.02 5.02
C LYS A 30 -9.06 -4.24 4.12
N ILE A 31 -7.87 -4.81 3.96
CA ILE A 31 -7.64 -5.93 3.05
C ILE A 31 -7.70 -7.29 3.75
N GLY A 32 -7.83 -7.32 5.07
CA GLY A 32 -7.90 -8.55 5.87
C GLY A 32 -6.59 -9.34 5.90
N GLU A 33 -5.44 -8.69 5.74
CA GLU A 33 -4.12 -9.33 5.73
C GLU A 33 -3.27 -8.87 6.92
N SER A 34 -2.24 -9.65 7.26
CA SER A 34 -1.32 -9.28 8.33
C SER A 34 -0.47 -8.06 7.96
N GLU A 35 -0.25 -7.16 8.92
CA GLU A 35 0.63 -5.98 8.78
C GLU A 35 1.99 -6.29 8.17
N LYS A 36 2.59 -7.44 8.52
CA LYS A 36 3.89 -7.88 7.98
C LYS A 36 3.85 -8.11 6.46
N LYS A 37 2.75 -8.64 5.93
CA LYS A 37 2.57 -8.83 4.48
C LYS A 37 2.33 -7.49 3.80
N VAL A 38 1.49 -6.65 4.40
CA VAL A 38 1.22 -5.29 3.91
C VAL A 38 2.48 -4.45 3.87
N PHE A 39 3.32 -4.51 4.90
CA PHE A 39 4.58 -3.78 4.96
C PHE A 39 5.55 -4.22 3.86
N LYS A 40 5.65 -5.53 3.59
CA LYS A 40 6.45 -6.04 2.48
C LYS A 40 5.94 -5.54 1.12
N ALA A 41 4.62 -5.55 0.92
CA ALA A 41 3.98 -5.04 -0.28
C ALA A 41 4.23 -3.52 -0.45
N LEU A 42 3.94 -2.72 0.58
CA LEU A 42 4.16 -1.27 0.59
C LEU A 42 5.62 -0.90 0.34
N ARG A 43 6.57 -1.61 0.98
CA ARG A 43 7.99 -1.38 0.75
C ARG A 43 8.37 -1.59 -0.71
N LYS A 44 7.90 -2.68 -1.31
CA LYS A 44 8.12 -2.98 -2.73
C LYS A 44 7.47 -1.93 -3.63
N LEU A 45 6.23 -1.51 -3.33
CA LEU A 45 5.54 -0.46 -4.09
C LEU A 45 6.28 0.88 -3.99
N PHE A 46 6.82 1.20 -2.82
CA PHE A 46 7.61 2.41 -2.58
C PHE A 46 8.93 2.38 -3.34
N GLU A 47 9.63 1.25 -3.33
CA GLU A 47 10.85 1.02 -4.12
C GLU A 47 10.61 1.14 -5.64
N ASN A 48 9.36 1.01 -6.09
CA ASN A 48 8.95 1.18 -7.49
C ASN A 48 8.23 2.52 -7.74
N GLU A 49 8.33 3.48 -6.81
CA GLU A 49 7.75 4.82 -6.93
C GLU A 49 6.23 4.83 -7.18
N MET A 50 5.53 3.75 -6.79
CA MET A 50 4.07 3.62 -6.94
C MET A 50 3.30 4.19 -5.75
N VAL A 51 3.92 4.21 -4.56
CA VAL A 51 3.33 4.74 -3.33
C VAL A 51 4.32 5.65 -2.64
N ASP A 52 3.83 6.73 -2.06
CA ASP A 52 4.58 7.63 -1.21
C ASP A 52 4.33 7.28 0.25
N CYS A 53 5.38 7.43 1.08
CA CYS A 53 5.29 7.33 2.52
C CYS A 53 5.58 8.70 3.15
N GLN A 54 4.61 9.26 3.87
CA GLN A 54 4.75 10.50 4.63
C GLN A 54 4.19 10.29 6.05
N ASN A 55 5.00 10.55 7.08
CA ASN A 55 4.57 10.40 8.49
C ASN A 55 3.98 9.02 8.85
N ARG A 56 4.54 7.93 8.30
CA ARG A 56 4.02 6.55 8.43
C ARG A 56 2.62 6.33 7.81
N GLN A 57 2.18 7.26 6.98
CA GLN A 57 1.00 7.13 6.16
C GLN A 57 1.43 6.92 4.70
N TYR A 58 0.67 6.08 4.03
CA TYR A 58 0.90 5.68 2.65
C TYR A 58 -0.18 6.28 1.77
N LYS A 59 0.23 6.82 0.64
CA LYS A 59 -0.65 7.31 -0.42
C LYS A 59 -0.14 6.80 -1.75
N LEU A 60 -0.99 6.72 -2.76
CA LEU A 60 -0.49 6.49 -4.12
C LEU A 60 0.35 7.70 -4.55
N SER A 61 1.54 7.44 -5.09
CA SER A 61 2.29 8.45 -5.82
C SER A 61 1.51 8.66 -7.12
N ASN A 62 0.70 9.72 -7.18
CA ASN A 62 -0.01 10.08 -8.39
C ASN A 62 1.00 10.21 -9.55
N CYS A 63 0.76 9.49 -10.64
CA CYS A 63 1.08 10.01 -11.97
C CYS A 63 0.13 11.18 -12.30
#